data_AF-A0A1D6FKT5-F1
#
_entry.id   AF-A0A1D6FKT5-F1
#
_cell.length_a   1.000
_cell.length_b   1.000
_cell.length_c   1.000
_cell.angle_alpha   90.00
_cell.angle_beta   90.00
_cell.angle_gamma   90.00
#
_symmetry.space_group_name_H-M   'P 1'
#
loop_
_entity.id
_entity.type
_entity.pdbx_description
1 polymer ?
#
loop_
_entity_poly.entity_id
_entity_poly.type
_entity_poly.pdbx_seq_one_letter_code
_entity_poly.pdbx_strand_id
1 'polypeptide(L)'
;MEDGVFDGHGRCGQLVSKLARDHLPFMILSQRNALLLGSDGDGDRDGPAFSDASPTALSSTDGSRSGRSSLAPAQMLEVWREACANAFETMDRELGVQARVDCDFSGTMSVCATKQGEDLIVANLGDSRAVLATVSETCYLKAVQLTIDQKPNVPRESS
;
A
#
# COMPACT_ATOMS: atom_id res chain seq x y z
N MET A 1 6.03 11.53 -2.68
CA MET A 1 6.21 11.26 -4.12
C MET A 1 5.84 9.82 -4.32
N GLU A 2 4.94 9.56 -5.24
CA GLU A 2 4.30 8.27 -5.42
C GLU A 2 4.24 8.01 -6.91
N ASP A 3 5.16 7.16 -7.35
CA ASP A 3 5.27 6.80 -8.75
C ASP A 3 5.23 5.29 -8.86
N GLY A 4 4.70 4.82 -9.98
CA GLY A 4 4.71 3.40 -10.28
C GLY A 4 4.76 3.12 -11.76
N VAL A 5 5.31 1.97 -12.09
CA VAL A 5 5.31 1.40 -13.43
C VAL A 5 4.30 0.28 -13.44
N PHE A 6 3.42 0.29 -14.44
CA PHE A 6 2.34 -0.67 -14.60
C PHE A 6 2.37 -1.22 -16.01
N ASP A 7 2.68 -2.51 -16.14
CA ASP A 7 2.75 -3.19 -17.43
C ASP A 7 1.52 -4.10 -17.57
N GLY A 8 0.61 -3.74 -18.47
CA GLY A 8 -0.68 -4.42 -18.63
C GLY A 8 -0.66 -5.38 -19.81
N HIS A 9 -1.20 -6.59 -19.63
CA HIS A 9 -1.32 -7.60 -20.68
C HIS A 9 -2.76 -8.13 -20.80
N GLY A 10 -3.04 -8.81 -21.92
CA GLY A 10 -4.37 -9.37 -22.21
C GLY A 10 -5.34 -8.35 -22.79
N ARG A 11 -6.59 -8.79 -23.01
CA ARG A 11 -7.63 -8.01 -23.72
C ARG A 11 -8.00 -6.72 -23.00
N CYS A 12 -7.98 -6.74 -21.68
CA CYS A 12 -8.22 -5.58 -20.83
C CYS A 12 -6.93 -5.03 -20.19
N GLY A 13 -5.73 -5.45 -20.62
CA GLY A 13 -4.46 -5.09 -19.98
C GLY A 13 -4.25 -3.59 -19.83
N GLN A 14 -4.56 -2.81 -20.87
CA GLN A 14 -4.50 -1.34 -20.83
C GLN A 14 -5.46 -0.74 -19.79
N LEU A 15 -6.65 -1.33 -19.63
CA LEU A 15 -7.63 -0.88 -18.65
C LEU A 15 -7.15 -1.22 -17.23
N VAL A 16 -6.66 -2.45 -17.02
CA VAL A 16 -6.15 -2.92 -15.72
C VAL A 16 -4.95 -2.09 -15.28
N SER A 17 -3.95 -1.89 -16.14
CA SER A 17 -2.77 -1.09 -15.81
C SER A 17 -3.12 0.39 -15.55
N LYS A 18 -4.09 0.94 -16.29
CA LYS A 18 -4.60 2.29 -16.05
C LYS A 18 -5.27 2.42 -14.69
N LEU A 19 -6.14 1.49 -14.32
CA LEU A 19 -6.83 1.49 -13.02
C LEU A 19 -5.83 1.31 -11.87
N ALA A 20 -4.88 0.39 -12.02
CA ALA A 20 -3.80 0.19 -11.06
C ALA A 20 -2.99 1.48 -10.86
N ARG A 21 -2.60 2.14 -11.95
CA ARG A 21 -1.90 3.43 -11.89
C ARG A 21 -2.70 4.53 -11.22
N ASP A 22 -3.99 4.62 -11.51
CA ASP A 22 -4.82 5.73 -11.06
C ASP A 22 -5.27 5.56 -9.59
N HIS A 23 -5.35 4.33 -9.06
CA HIS A 23 -5.86 4.07 -7.71
C HIS A 23 -4.87 3.42 -6.73
N LEU A 24 -3.91 2.60 -7.18
CA LEU A 24 -3.05 1.81 -6.29
C LEU A 24 -2.21 2.68 -5.34
N PRO A 25 -1.54 3.76 -5.81
CA PRO A 25 -0.75 4.60 -4.91
C PRO A 25 -1.58 5.22 -3.79
N PHE A 26 -2.80 5.66 -4.12
CA PHE A 26 -3.74 6.21 -3.16
C PHE A 26 -4.22 5.14 -2.16
N MET A 27 -4.49 3.92 -2.61
CA MET A 27 -4.86 2.81 -1.72
C MET A 27 -3.74 2.47 -0.73
N ILE A 28 -2.48 2.44 -1.16
CA ILE A 28 -1.34 2.18 -0.27
C ILE A 28 -1.29 3.23 0.85
N LEU A 29 -1.44 4.50 0.51
CA LEU A 29 -1.50 5.58 1.49
C LEU A 29 -2.69 5.48 2.45
N SER A 30 -3.87 5.19 1.91
CA SER A 30 -5.09 5.13 2.71
C SER A 30 -5.03 3.98 3.71
N GLN A 31 -4.54 2.80 3.28
CA GLN A 31 -4.31 1.65 4.15
C GLN A 31 -3.30 1.97 5.25
N ARG A 32 -2.17 2.59 4.91
CA ARG A 32 -1.18 3.02 5.92
C ARG A 32 -1.79 3.97 6.94
N ASN A 33 -2.53 4.98 6.49
CA ASN A 33 -3.18 5.93 7.39
C ASN A 33 -4.20 5.25 8.29
N ALA A 34 -4.99 4.32 7.76
CA ALA A 34 -5.96 3.56 8.51
C ALA A 34 -5.28 2.72 9.61
N LEU A 35 -4.17 2.05 9.31
CA LEU A 35 -3.39 1.28 10.29
C LEU A 35 -2.80 2.17 11.40
N LEU A 36 -2.29 3.35 11.03
CA LEU A 36 -1.75 4.31 12.00
C LEU A 36 -2.83 4.94 12.90
N LEU A 37 -4.08 5.04 12.44
CA LEU A 37 -5.21 5.54 13.24
C LEU A 37 -5.88 4.43 14.06
N GLY A 38 -5.92 3.20 13.53
CA GLY A 38 -6.55 2.05 14.16
C GLY A 38 -5.73 1.40 15.27
N SER A 39 -4.42 1.66 15.31
CA SER A 39 -3.54 1.15 16.38
C SER A 39 -3.82 1.77 17.76
N ASP A 40 -4.65 2.80 17.84
CA ASP A 40 -5.02 3.49 19.10
C ASP A 40 -6.31 2.95 19.76
N GLY A 41 -6.80 1.77 19.36
CA GLY A 41 -8.09 1.23 19.83
C GLY A 41 -8.11 -0.28 20.09
N ASP A 42 -7.37 -0.73 21.11
CA ASP A 42 -7.73 -1.96 21.85
C ASP A 42 -8.99 -1.66 22.66
N GLY A 43 -10.14 -1.98 22.08
CA GLY A 43 -11.45 -1.61 22.62
C GLY A 43 -12.56 -2.40 21.93
N ASP A 44 -12.70 -3.65 22.37
CA ASP A 44 -13.94 -4.41 22.50
C ASP A 44 -15.17 -3.76 21.83
N ARG A 45 -15.52 -4.22 20.62
CA ARG A 45 -16.76 -3.82 19.94
C ARG A 45 -17.76 -4.96 19.95
N ASP A 46 -18.40 -5.14 21.10
CA ASP A 46 -19.67 -5.82 21.26
C ASP A 46 -20.80 -4.77 21.35
N GLY A 47 -21.37 -4.40 20.19
CA GLY A 47 -22.70 -3.77 19.99
C GLY A 47 -23.13 -2.56 20.86
N PRO A 48 -24.40 -2.11 20.80
CA PRO A 48 -25.37 -2.20 19.71
C PRO A 48 -26.09 -0.86 19.43
N ALA A 49 -26.88 -0.86 18.36
CA ALA A 49 -28.16 -0.12 18.19
C ALA A 49 -28.19 1.41 18.46
N PHE A 50 -28.21 2.17 17.36
CA PHE A 50 -28.69 3.54 17.30
C PHE A 50 -30.17 3.61 17.77
N SER A 51 -30.44 4.40 18.80
CA SER A 51 -31.78 4.87 19.15
C SER A 51 -31.73 6.40 19.22
N ASP A 52 -32.66 7.03 18.51
CA ASP A 52 -32.80 8.47 18.33
C ASP A 52 -33.42 9.13 19.57
N ALA A 53 -32.67 10.00 20.25
CA ALA A 53 -33.18 11.00 21.18
C ALA A 53 -32.13 12.12 21.39
N SER A 54 -32.39 13.30 20.84
CA SER A 54 -31.65 14.56 21.09
C SER A 54 -32.14 15.27 22.39
N PRO A 55 -31.61 16.44 22.79
CA PRO A 55 -30.23 16.75 23.20
C PRO A 55 -30.19 17.55 24.54
N THR A 56 -29.11 17.51 25.33
CA THR A 56 -28.75 18.61 26.28
C THR A 56 -27.30 18.52 26.74
N ALA A 57 -26.68 19.70 26.90
CA ALA A 57 -25.27 19.96 27.15
C ALA A 57 -24.68 19.37 28.46
N LEU A 58 -23.43 18.89 28.40
CA LEU A 58 -22.45 18.79 29.48
C LEU A 58 -21.05 18.83 28.84
N SER A 59 -20.27 19.89 29.08
CA SER A 59 -19.23 19.96 30.11
C SER A 59 -18.02 19.06 29.83
N SER A 60 -16.95 19.71 29.35
CA SER A 60 -15.56 19.55 29.78
C SER A 60 -15.14 18.18 30.32
N THR A 61 -14.45 17.40 29.49
CA THR A 61 -13.44 16.45 29.98
C THR A 61 -12.20 16.52 29.10
N ASP A 62 -11.10 16.79 29.80
CA ASP A 62 -9.73 16.84 29.34
C ASP A 62 -9.31 15.48 28.79
N GLY A 63 -9.31 15.34 27.47
CA GLY A 63 -8.83 14.16 26.77
C GLY A 63 -7.36 14.33 26.45
N SER A 64 -6.50 13.77 27.31
CA SER A 64 -5.06 13.60 27.10
C SER A 64 -4.76 13.38 25.62
N ARG A 65 -4.12 14.37 24.98
CA ARG A 65 -3.51 14.20 23.67
C ARG A 65 -2.39 13.20 23.86
N SER A 66 -2.70 11.91 23.74
CA SER A 66 -1.70 10.84 23.62
C SER A 66 -0.76 11.28 22.52
N GLY A 67 0.42 11.76 22.93
CA GLY A 67 1.47 12.13 22.00
C GLY A 67 1.76 10.88 21.19
N ARG A 68 1.57 10.97 19.87
CA ARG A 68 2.01 9.95 18.91
C ARG A 68 3.49 9.71 19.20
N SER A 69 3.81 8.70 20.00
CA SER A 69 5.18 8.20 20.10
C SER A 69 5.53 7.77 18.68
N SER A 70 6.52 8.42 18.08
CA SER A 70 6.98 8.03 16.76
C SER A 70 7.27 6.54 16.78
N LEU A 71 6.55 5.76 15.96
CA LEU A 71 6.79 4.32 15.85
C LEU A 71 8.26 4.09 15.54
N ALA A 72 8.83 3.02 16.11
CA ALA A 72 10.18 2.62 15.77
C ALA A 72 10.25 2.28 14.26
N PRO A 73 11.41 2.48 13.59
CA PRO A 73 11.54 2.20 12.16
C PRO A 73 11.07 0.78 11.76
N ALA A 74 11.31 -0.23 12.58
CA ALA A 74 10.84 -1.60 12.34
C ALA A 74 9.31 -1.73 12.34
N GLN A 75 8.62 -1.08 13.29
CA GLN A 75 7.15 -1.06 13.35
C GLN A 75 6.57 -0.31 12.16
N MET A 76 7.20 0.80 11.75
CA MET A 76 6.77 1.54 10.56
C MET A 76 6.91 0.68 9.29
N LEU A 77 7.97 -0.11 9.17
CA LEU A 77 8.13 -1.06 8.05
C LEU A 77 7.05 -2.14 8.04
N GLU A 78 6.63 -2.64 9.20
CA GLU A 78 5.51 -3.58 9.31
C GLU A 78 4.19 -2.93 8.87
N VAL A 79 3.91 -1.70 9.31
CA VAL A 79 2.75 -0.92 8.85
C VAL A 79 2.76 -0.73 7.34
N TRP A 80 3.92 -0.42 6.74
CA TRP A 80 4.04 -0.32 5.28
C TRP A 80 3.83 -1.65 4.57
N ARG A 81 4.39 -2.74 5.09
CA ARG A 81 4.22 -4.08 4.54
C ARG A 81 2.74 -4.46 4.51
N GLU A 82 2.04 -4.27 5.62
CA GLU A 82 0.60 -4.56 5.72
C GLU A 82 -0.22 -3.62 4.83
N ALA A 83 0.08 -2.32 4.83
CA ALA A 83 -0.59 -1.35 3.97
C ALA A 83 -0.46 -1.70 2.49
N CYS A 84 0.74 -2.09 2.04
CA CYS A 84 0.96 -2.55 0.69
C CYS A 84 0.15 -3.82 0.40
N ALA A 85 0.25 -4.85 1.24
CA ALA A 85 -0.50 -6.10 1.02
C ALA A 85 -2.01 -5.85 0.89
N ASN A 86 -2.60 -5.10 1.83
CA ASN A 86 -4.02 -4.77 1.83
C ASN A 86 -4.43 -3.92 0.62
N ALA A 87 -3.57 -3.00 0.17
CA ALA A 87 -3.84 -2.18 -1.00
C ALA A 87 -3.83 -2.99 -2.30
N PHE A 88 -2.88 -3.90 -2.47
CA PHE A 88 -2.82 -4.80 -3.63
C PHE A 88 -4.02 -5.76 -3.65
N GLU A 89 -4.40 -6.34 -2.52
CA GLU A 89 -5.58 -7.19 -2.42
C GLU A 89 -6.88 -6.42 -2.71
N THR A 90 -7.00 -5.20 -2.15
CA THR A 90 -8.17 -4.34 -2.40
C THR A 90 -8.28 -3.98 -3.87
N MET A 91 -7.16 -3.61 -4.52
CA MET A 91 -7.12 -3.34 -5.95
C MET A 91 -7.56 -4.55 -6.77
N ASP A 92 -7.02 -5.73 -6.48
CA ASP A 92 -7.34 -6.96 -7.21
C ASP A 92 -8.84 -7.29 -7.13
N ARG A 93 -9.41 -7.16 -5.93
CA ARG A 93 -10.86 -7.31 -5.71
C ARG A 93 -11.67 -6.26 -6.47
N GLU A 94 -11.25 -4.99 -6.46
CA GLU A 94 -11.94 -3.91 -7.17
C GLU A 94 -11.92 -4.13 -8.69
N LEU A 95 -10.82 -4.65 -9.24
CA LEU A 95 -10.73 -5.03 -10.65
C LEU A 95 -11.70 -6.15 -11.00
N GLY A 96 -11.85 -7.16 -10.15
CA GLY A 96 -12.78 -8.28 -10.36
C GLY A 96 -14.26 -7.90 -10.35
N VAL A 97 -14.63 -6.83 -9.62
CA VAL A 97 -16.03 -6.33 -9.59
C VAL A 97 -16.37 -5.50 -10.83
N GLN A 98 -15.37 -4.96 -11.53
CA GLN A 98 -15.61 -4.16 -12.73
C GLN A 98 -16.06 -5.04 -13.90
N ALA A 99 -17.34 -4.94 -14.26
CA ALA A 99 -17.96 -5.68 -15.37
C ALA A 99 -17.30 -5.48 -16.76
N ARG A 100 -16.30 -4.59 -16.87
CA ARG A 100 -15.56 -4.28 -18.10
C ARG A 100 -14.18 -4.95 -18.16
N VAL A 101 -13.74 -5.60 -17.09
CA VAL A 101 -12.43 -6.24 -17.02
C VAL A 101 -12.62 -7.74 -17.16
N ASP A 102 -12.20 -8.29 -18.30
CA ASP A 102 -12.02 -9.75 -18.44
C ASP A 102 -10.75 -10.14 -17.67
N CYS A 103 -10.91 -10.34 -16.35
CA CYS A 103 -9.83 -10.71 -15.44
C CYS A 103 -9.31 -12.14 -15.65
N ASP A 104 -10.00 -12.98 -16.42
CA ASP A 104 -9.59 -14.38 -16.61
C ASP A 104 -8.29 -14.48 -17.43
N PHE A 105 -8.04 -13.51 -18.31
CA PHE A 105 -6.89 -13.50 -19.22
C PHE A 105 -6.20 -12.13 -19.35
N SER A 106 -6.58 -11.17 -18.51
CA SER A 106 -5.98 -9.84 -18.47
C SER A 106 -5.39 -9.57 -17.11
N GLY A 107 -4.26 -8.87 -17.07
CA GLY A 107 -3.56 -8.58 -15.82
C GLY A 107 -2.63 -7.39 -15.98
N THR A 108 -2.01 -7.00 -14.87
CA THR A 108 -0.93 -6.01 -14.88
C THR A 108 0.14 -6.38 -13.86
N MET A 109 1.38 -6.07 -14.18
CA MET A 109 2.49 -6.04 -13.23
C MET A 109 2.61 -4.63 -12.67
N SER A 110 3.10 -4.49 -11.44
CA SER A 110 3.23 -3.20 -10.77
C SER A 110 4.51 -3.11 -9.95
N VAL A 111 5.25 -2.02 -10.14
CA VAL A 111 6.28 -1.57 -9.19
C VAL A 111 5.90 -0.18 -8.73
N CYS A 112 5.65 0.00 -7.44
CA CYS A 112 5.32 1.30 -6.85
C CYS A 112 6.42 1.73 -5.88
N ALA A 113 6.89 2.96 -6.03
CA ALA A 113 7.83 3.62 -5.14
C ALA A 113 7.12 4.77 -4.41
N THR A 114 7.10 4.70 -3.08
CA THR A 114 6.53 5.71 -2.20
C THR A 114 7.65 6.33 -1.35
N LYS A 115 7.92 7.62 -1.56
CA LYS A 115 8.89 8.38 -0.77
C LYS A 115 8.16 9.25 0.26
N GLN A 116 8.49 9.05 1.53
CA GLN A 116 7.95 9.78 2.67
C GLN A 116 9.13 10.26 3.55
N GLY A 117 9.43 11.56 3.53
CA GLY A 117 10.63 12.07 4.19
C GLY A 117 11.91 11.45 3.63
N GLU A 118 12.69 10.82 4.49
CA GLU A 118 13.92 10.07 4.15
C GLU A 118 13.65 8.59 3.81
N ASP A 119 12.43 8.10 4.05
CA ASP A 119 12.06 6.72 3.80
C ASP A 119 11.61 6.53 2.34
N LEU A 120 12.12 5.46 1.71
CA LEU A 120 11.71 5.00 0.39
C LEU A 120 11.17 3.58 0.51
N ILE A 121 9.88 3.43 0.23
CA ILE A 121 9.18 2.14 0.24
C ILE A 121 8.96 1.71 -1.21
N VAL A 122 9.33 0.46 -1.53
CA VAL A 122 9.11 -0.13 -2.85
C VAL A 122 8.27 -1.38 -2.71
N ALA A 123 7.13 -1.42 -3.38
CA ALA A 123 6.27 -2.59 -3.51
C ALA A 123 6.32 -3.10 -4.94
N ASN A 124 6.54 -4.41 -5.12
CA ASN A 124 6.63 -5.07 -6.42
C ASN A 124 5.63 -6.21 -6.53
N LEU A 125 4.97 -6.31 -7.66
CA LEU A 125 4.14 -7.41 -8.11
C LEU A 125 4.47 -7.71 -9.58
N GLY A 126 5.12 -8.84 -9.85
CA GLY A 126 5.56 -9.26 -11.19
C GLY A 126 7.06 -9.10 -11.43
N ASP A 127 7.45 -9.00 -12.70
CA ASP A 127 8.85 -9.00 -13.14
C ASP A 127 9.41 -7.62 -13.53
N SER A 128 8.66 -6.56 -13.22
CA SER A 128 9.15 -5.18 -13.26
C SER A 128 10.21 -4.94 -12.19
N ARG A 129 11.11 -3.97 -12.43
CA ARG A 129 12.29 -3.75 -11.57
C ARG A 129 12.48 -2.30 -11.15
N ALA A 130 12.72 -2.09 -9.84
CA ALA A 130 13.23 -0.82 -9.33
C ALA A 130 14.74 -0.91 -9.05
N VAL A 131 15.49 0.11 -9.47
CA VAL A 131 16.93 0.22 -9.25
C VAL A 131 17.25 1.63 -8.76
N LEU A 132 17.92 1.72 -7.61
CA LEU A 132 18.40 2.97 -7.03
C LEU A 132 19.82 3.24 -7.47
N ALA A 133 20.06 4.38 -8.10
CA ALA A 133 21.41 4.86 -8.35
C ALA A 133 21.95 5.53 -7.07
N THR A 134 23.07 5.02 -6.56
CA THR A 134 23.78 5.56 -5.40
C THR A 134 25.15 6.07 -5.86
N VAL A 135 25.66 7.12 -5.23
CA VAL A 135 27.02 7.62 -5.49
C VAL A 135 27.94 7.00 -4.44
N SER A 136 29.02 6.33 -4.88
CA SER A 136 30.03 5.80 -3.97
C SER A 136 30.88 6.94 -3.38
N GLU A 137 31.63 6.64 -2.32
CA GLU A 137 32.64 7.56 -1.75
C GLU A 137 33.66 8.04 -2.79
N THR A 138 33.90 7.23 -3.82
CA THR A 138 34.79 7.49 -4.95
C THR A 138 34.12 8.21 -6.13
N CYS A 139 32.92 8.75 -5.94
CA CYS A 139 32.13 9.48 -6.95
C CYS A 139 31.70 8.65 -8.18
N TYR A 140 31.70 7.31 -8.09
CA TYR A 140 31.15 6.44 -9.12
C TYR A 140 29.67 6.15 -8.85
N LEU A 141 28.87 6.02 -9.92
CA LEU A 141 27.48 5.59 -9.81
C LEU A 141 27.41 4.07 -9.62
N LYS A 142 26.75 3.64 -8.55
CA LYS A 142 26.46 2.25 -8.22
C LYS A 142 24.95 2.00 -8.27
N ALA A 143 24.54 1.02 -9.08
CA ALA A 143 23.16 0.56 -9.15
C ALA A 143 22.85 -0.43 -8.01
N VAL A 144 21.79 -0.16 -7.26
CA VAL A 144 21.27 -1.00 -6.18
C VAL A 144 19.86 -1.46 -6.54
N GLN A 145 19.69 -2.75 -6.82
CA GLN A 145 18.39 -3.31 -7.13
C GLN A 145 17.52 -3.39 -5.87
N LEU A 146 16.33 -2.78 -5.92
CA LEU A 146 15.40 -2.69 -4.78
C LEU A 146 14.30 -3.77 -4.80
N THR A 147 14.08 -4.43 -5.94
CA THR A 147 13.04 -5.46 -6.10
C THR A 147 13.64 -6.74 -6.64
N ILE A 148 13.02 -7.89 -6.38
CA ILE A 148 13.38 -9.17 -6.99
C ILE A 148 12.26 -9.50 -7.97
N ASP A 149 12.62 -9.73 -9.24
CA ASP A 149 11.67 -10.13 -10.27
C ASP A 149 10.96 -11.43 -9.86
N GLN A 150 9.63 -11.43 -9.86
CA GLN A 150 8.82 -12.60 -9.55
C GLN A 150 8.63 -13.44 -10.82
N LYS A 151 9.63 -14.27 -11.12
CA LYS A 151 9.60 -15.19 -12.27
C LYS A 151 9.39 -16.63 -11.79
N PRO A 152 8.65 -17.47 -12.56
CA PRO A 152 8.31 -18.83 -12.14
C PRO A 152 9.51 -19.76 -11.96
N ASN A 153 10.67 -19.40 -12.53
CA ASN A 153 11.92 -20.15 -12.40
C ASN A 153 12.75 -19.75 -11.16
N VAL A 154 12.30 -18.78 -10.36
CA VAL A 154 12.98 -18.39 -9.12
C VAL A 154 12.55 -19.36 -8.01
N PRO A 155 13.48 -20.10 -7.35
CA PRO A 155 13.11 -21.16 -6.40
C PRO A 155 12.22 -20.71 -5.23
N ARG A 156 12.31 -19.43 -4.85
CA ARG A 156 11.51 -18.85 -3.76
C ARG A 156 10.06 -18.54 -4.17
N GLU A 157 9.79 -18.42 -5.47
CA GLU A 157 8.48 -18.04 -6.00
C GLU A 157 7.71 -19.26 -6.56
N SER A 158 8.32 -20.46 -6.54
CA SER A 158 7.75 -21.70 -7.07
C SER A 158 7.22 -22.65 -5.98
N SER A 159 6.68 -22.11 -4.88
CA SER A 159 6.14 -22.90 -3.75
C SER A 159 4.69 -23.32 -3.94
#